data_AF-A0AAF0TU61-F1
#
_entry.id   AF-A0AAF0TU61-F1
#
_cell.length_a   1.000
_cell.length_b   1.000
_cell.length_c   1.000
_cell.angle_alpha   90.00
_cell.angle_beta   90.00
_cell.angle_gamma   90.00
#
_symmetry.space_group_name_H-M   'P 1'
#
loop_
_entity.id
_entity.type
_entity.pdbx_description
1 polymer ?
#
loop_
_entity_poly.entity_id
_entity_poly.type
_entity_poly.pdbx_seq_one_letter_code
_entity_poly.pdbx_strand_id
1 'polypeptide(L)'
;MPGRIEEALYSWEEAGLQAKNRSNWRIIPATIWWTVWKERNLRVFENRESNMQQVKLNCILTLCFGVIRSTLMTLSLSMMF
;
A
#
# COMPACT_ATOMS: atom_id res chain seq x y z
N MET A 1 7.83 -0.65 -20.29
CA MET A 1 6.89 -1.12 -19.25
C MET A 1 7.43 -2.44 -18.70
N PRO A 2 7.44 -2.66 -17.38
CA PRO A 2 7.82 -3.96 -16.81
C PRO A 2 6.89 -5.06 -17.33
N GLY A 3 7.45 -6.21 -17.72
CA GLY A 3 6.68 -7.38 -18.20
C GLY A 3 6.27 -8.33 -17.08
N ARG A 4 6.95 -8.23 -15.92
CA ARG A 4 6.73 -9.10 -14.75
C ARG A 4 6.54 -8.26 -13.49
N ILE A 5 5.81 -8.81 -12.51
CA ILE A 5 5.57 -8.15 -11.21
C ILE A 5 6.89 -7.87 -10.49
N GLU A 6 7.86 -8.79 -10.58
CA GLU A 6 9.19 -8.62 -9.98
C GLU A 6 9.93 -7.41 -10.54
N GLU A 7 9.89 -7.20 -11.86
CA GLU A 7 10.50 -6.05 -12.53
C GLU A 7 9.82 -4.74 -12.12
N ALA A 8 8.49 -4.77 -11.93
CA ALA A 8 7.73 -3.62 -11.45
C ALA A 8 8.08 -3.27 -10.00
N LEU A 9 8.21 -4.28 -9.13
CA LEU A 9 8.62 -4.08 -7.74
C LEU A 9 10.07 -3.63 -7.62
N TYR A 10 10.97 -4.15 -8.45
CA TYR A 10 12.35 -3.69 -8.52
C TYR A 10 12.43 -2.23 -8.95
N SER A 11 11.75 -1.86 -10.05
CA SER A 11 11.68 -0.47 -10.50
C SER A 11 11.04 0.46 -9.45
N TRP A 12 10.08 -0.04 -8.67
CA TRP A 12 9.49 0.72 -7.56
C TRP A 12 10.51 0.97 -6.46
N GLU A 13 11.27 -0.06 -6.07
CA GLU A 13 12.29 0.05 -5.04
C GLU A 13 13.39 1.04 -5.44
N GLU A 14 13.85 0.98 -6.69
CA GLU A 14 14.86 1.91 -7.24
C GLU A 14 14.38 3.36 -7.21
N ALA A 15 13.12 3.61 -7.57
CA ALA A 15 12.53 4.95 -7.48
C ALA A 15 12.45 5.47 -6.02
N GLY A 16 12.45 4.56 -5.05
CA GLY A 16 12.38 4.85 -3.62
C GLY A 16 13.71 5.09 -2.92
N LEU A 17 14.84 4.98 -3.61
CA LEU A 17 16.16 5.07 -2.98
C LEU A 17 16.39 6.40 -2.24
N GLN A 18 15.80 7.50 -2.75
CA GLN A 18 15.87 8.83 -2.15
C GLN A 18 14.64 9.19 -1.29
N ALA A 19 13.75 8.23 -1.03
CA ALA A 19 12.58 8.48 -0.21
C ALA A 19 12.99 8.76 1.25
N LYS A 20 12.51 9.88 1.81
CA LYS A 20 12.75 10.26 3.21
C LYS A 20 12.40 9.15 4.21
N ASN A 21 11.38 8.35 3.90
CA ASN A 21 11.03 7.17 4.68
C ASN A 21 10.85 5.96 3.75
N ARG A 22 11.90 5.16 3.63
CA ARG A 22 11.94 3.97 2.78
C ARG A 22 10.94 2.89 3.21
N SER A 23 10.62 2.77 4.51
CA SER A 23 9.64 1.77 4.97
C SER A 23 8.22 2.15 4.52
N ASN A 24 7.88 3.44 4.58
CA ASN A 24 6.63 3.94 4.03
C ASN A 24 6.59 3.81 2.50
N TRP A 25 7.70 4.01 1.80
CA TRP A 25 7.76 3.79 0.36
C TRP A 25 7.44 2.34 -0.03
N ARG A 26 8.01 1.38 0.71
CA ARG A 26 7.83 -0.06 0.49
C ARG A 26 6.42 -0.58 0.77
N ILE A 27 5.60 0.14 1.54
CA ILE A 27 4.23 -0.28 1.85
C ILE A 27 3.22 0.06 0.72
N ILE A 28 3.57 0.97 -0.19
CA ILE A 28 2.67 1.46 -1.23
C ILE A 28 2.23 0.34 -2.17
N PRO A 29 3.13 -0.49 -2.76
CA PRO A 29 2.71 -1.56 -3.67
C PRO A 29 1.80 -2.58 -2.99
N ALA A 30 2.10 -2.94 -1.74
CA ALA A 30 1.26 -3.86 -0.95
C ALA A 30 -0.14 -3.29 -0.71
N THR A 31 -0.25 -1.98 -0.48
CA THR A 31 -1.53 -1.30 -0.27
C THR A 31 -2.38 -1.28 -1.54
N ILE A 32 -1.75 -1.00 -2.69
CA ILE A 32 -2.40 -1.02 -4.00
C ILE A 32 -2.93 -2.44 -4.27
N TRP A 33 -2.06 -3.45 -4.12
CA TRP A 33 -2.43 -4.85 -4.33
C TRP A 33 -3.60 -5.28 -3.44
N TRP A 34 -3.54 -4.96 -2.15
CA TRP A 34 -4.59 -5.26 -1.19
C TRP A 34 -5.93 -4.62 -1.57
N THR A 35 -5.90 -3.35 -1.99
CA THR A 35 -7.11 -2.62 -2.37
C THR A 35 -7.75 -3.23 -3.62
N VAL A 36 -6.95 -3.55 -4.63
CA VAL A 36 -7.41 -4.21 -5.86
C VAL A 36 -7.98 -5.60 -5.56
N TRP A 37 -7.30 -6.38 -4.73
CA TRP A 37 -7.77 -7.71 -4.33
C TRP A 37 -9.11 -7.64 -3.58
N LYS A 38 -9.26 -6.69 -2.64
CA LYS A 38 -10.54 -6.48 -1.94
C LYS A 38 -11.66 -6.11 -2.91
N GLU A 39 -11.43 -5.17 -3.82
CA GLU A 39 -12.47 -4.77 -4.78
C GLU A 39 -12.86 -5.90 -5.74
N ARG A 40 -11.88 -6.70 -6.21
CA ARG A 40 -12.17 -7.91 -6.99
C ARG A 40 -13.08 -8.86 -6.20
N ASN A 41 -12.80 -9.08 -4.93
CA ASN A 41 -13.59 -9.99 -4.11
C ASN A 41 -14.98 -9.44 -3.79
N LEU A 42 -15.13 -8.14 -3.53
CA LEU A 42 -16.44 -7.50 -3.35
C LEU A 42 -17.32 -7.69 -4.59
N ARG A 43 -16.74 -7.51 -5.78
CA ARG A 43 -17.46 -7.68 -7.06
C ARG A 43 -17.87 -9.13 -7.28
N VAL A 44 -16.96 -10.08 -7.05
CA VAL A 44 -17.18 -11.51 -7.32
C VAL A 44 -18.09 -12.17 -6.29
N PHE A 45 -17.90 -11.88 -5.01
CA PHE A 45 -18.57 -12.60 -3.92
C PHE A 45 -19.75 -11.85 -3.31
N GLU A 46 -19.77 -10.52 -3.38
CA GLU A 46 -20.83 -9.70 -2.78
C GLU A 46 -21.66 -8.93 -3.83
N ASN A 47 -21.32 -9.04 -5.12
CA ASN A 47 -21.92 -8.28 -6.21
C ASN A 47 -21.96 -6.77 -5.94
N ARG A 48 -20.96 -6.25 -5.21
CA ARG A 48 -20.80 -4.82 -4.93
C ARG A 48 -19.65 -4.27 -5.74
N GLU A 49 -19.86 -3.09 -6.30
CA GLU A 49 -18.86 -2.38 -7.09
C GLU A 49 -18.69 -0.95 -6.56
N SER A 50 -17.47 -0.63 -6.17
CA SER A 50 -17.03 0.75 -5.95
C SER A 50 -16.68 1.42 -7.28
N ASN A 51 -17.03 2.71 -7.43
CA ASN A 51 -16.53 3.53 -8.52
C ASN A 51 -15.02 3.82 -8.37
N MET A 52 -14.39 4.27 -9.45
CA MET A 52 -12.94 4.51 -9.47
C MET A 52 -12.47 5.49 -8.38
N GLN A 53 -13.26 6.53 -8.08
CA GLN A 53 -12.92 7.52 -7.04
C GLN A 53 -12.93 6.87 -5.64
N GLN A 54 -13.91 6.01 -5.36
CA GLN A 54 -13.99 5.25 -4.12
C GLN A 54 -12.81 4.28 -3.96
N VAL A 55 -12.44 3.57 -5.02
CA VAL A 55 -11.27 2.67 -4.99
C VAL A 55 -9.98 3.44 -4.69
N LYS A 56 -9.78 4.60 -5.33
CA LYS A 56 -8.63 5.48 -5.06
C LYS A 56 -8.61 5.96 -3.61
N LEU A 57 -9.76 6.41 -3.10
CA LEU A 57 -9.89 6.86 -1.71
C LEU A 57 -9.59 5.72 -0.73
N ASN A 58 -10.15 4.53 -0.95
CA ASN A 58 -9.92 3.35 -0.13
C ASN A 58 -8.42 2.96 -0.11
N CYS A 59 -7.73 3.09 -1.24
CA CYS A 59 -6.29 2.86 -1.31
C CYS A 59 -5.50 3.85 -0.46
N ILE A 60 -5.82 5.15 -0.55
CA ILE A 60 -5.16 6.21 0.24
C ILE A 60 -5.42 6.01 1.73
N LEU A 61 -6.67 5.74 2.12
CA LEU A 61 -7.02 5.50 3.53
C LEU A 61 -6.29 4.29 4.11
N THR A 62 -6.21 3.19 3.33
CA THR A 62 -5.46 1.99 3.74
C THR A 62 -3.96 2.32 3.88
N LEU A 63 -3.40 3.14 2.98
CA LEU A 63 -2.00 3.56 3.05
C LEU A 63 -1.73 4.39 4.31
N CYS A 64 -2.56 5.40 4.56
CA CYS A 64 -2.44 6.26 5.74
C CYS A 64 -2.54 5.44 7.03
N PHE A 65 -3.51 4.52 7.12
CA PHE A 65 -3.63 3.63 8.28
C PHE A 65 -2.38 2.75 8.46
N GLY A 66 -1.86 2.18 7.37
CA GLY A 66 -0.63 1.38 7.39
C GLY A 66 0.60 2.17 7.87
N VAL A 67 0.75 3.41 7.39
CA VAL A 67 1.84 4.32 7.76
C VAL A 67 1.72 4.81 9.21
N ILE A 68 0.51 5.11 9.67
CA ILE A 68 0.28 5.49 11.07
C ILE A 68 0.64 4.31 11.99
N ARG A 69 0.20 3.09 11.64
CA ARG A 69 0.51 1.90 12.42
C ARG A 69 2.00 1.59 12.48
N SER A 70 2.73 1.70 11.36
CA SER A 70 4.19 1.50 11.36
C SER A 70 4.91 2.54 12.21
N THR A 71 4.47 3.80 12.15
CA THR A 71 5.04 4.90 12.94
C THR A 71 4.79 4.71 14.43
N LEU A 72 3.57 4.36 14.83
CA LEU A 72 3.21 4.09 16.23
C LEU A 72 4.01 2.91 16.82
N MET A 73 4.18 1.83 16.07
CA MET A 73 5.02 0.70 16.51
C MET A 73 6.49 1.12 16.69
N THR A 74 7.02 1.94 15.79
CA THR A 74 8.41 2.42 15.87
C THR A 74 8.63 3.33 17.08
N LEU A 75 7.69 4.24 17.34
CA LEU A 75 7.72 5.12 18.52
C LEU A 75 7.62 4.34 19.83
N SER A 76 6.73 3.34 19.89
CA SER A 76 6.61 2.45 21.05
C SER A 76 7.90 1.69 21.35
N LEU A 77 8.61 1.22 20.32
CA LEU A 77 9.91 0.56 20.48
C LEU A 77 11.00 1.54 20.94
N SER A 78 11.03 2.77 20.42
CA SER A 78 12.01 3.79 20.84
C SER A 78 11.80 4.33 22.26
N MET A 79 10.62 4.14 22.86
CA MET A 79 10.36 4.50 24.26
C MET A 79 10.68 3.36 25.24
N MET A 80 10.94 2.16 24.72
CA MET A 80 11.24 0.96 25.52
C MET A 80 12.76 0.67 25.66
N PHE A 81 13.62 1.43 24.96
CA PHE A 81 15.09 1.35 25.02
C PHE A 81 15.67 2.75 25.25
#